data_AF-U6L9X4-F1
#
_entry.id   AF-U6L9X4-F1
#
_cell.length_a   1.000
_cell.length_b   1.000
_cell.length_c   1.000
_cell.angle_alpha   90.00
_cell.angle_beta   90.00
_cell.angle_gamma   90.00
#
_symmetry.space_group_name_H-M   'P 1'
#
loop_
_entity.id
_entity.type
_entity.pdbx_description
1 polymer ?
#
loop_
_entity_poly.entity_id
_entity_poly.type
_entity_poly.pdbx_seq_one_letter_code
_entity_poly.pdbx_strand_id
1 'polypeptide(L)'
;VCEEAKCPNIGECWEGGTATLMLLGDTCTRGCKFCAIKTSSKPPPPDPMEPQKVAEAVAQDDMPDGGAEHFARTVQLIKEKKPDMLVECLVSDFQGMRSSVERVACSGLDVFAHNVETVPRLSPFVRDRRASFEQSLQVLAMAKE
;
A
#
# COMPACT_ATOMS: atom_id res chain seq x y z
N VAL A 1 3.68 4.72 7.82
CA VAL A 1 5.01 4.84 7.17
C VAL A 1 5.80 6.06 7.64
N CYS A 2 5.16 7.19 7.98
CA CYS A 2 5.83 8.45 8.34
C CYS A 2 7.02 8.28 9.33
N GLU A 3 6.81 7.55 10.42
CA GLU A 3 7.84 7.27 11.43
C GLU A 3 8.80 6.15 11.01
N GLU A 4 8.28 4.99 10.59
CA GLU A 4 9.10 3.82 10.22
C GLU A 4 10.10 4.10 9.08
N ALA A 5 9.70 4.90 8.08
CA ALA A 5 10.59 5.34 7.00
C ALA A 5 11.44 6.58 7.37
N LYS A 6 11.31 7.09 8.60
CA LYS A 6 12.02 8.28 9.13
C LYS A 6 11.84 9.51 8.24
N CYS A 7 10.60 9.78 7.84
CA CYS A 7 10.28 10.88 6.93
C CYS A 7 10.60 12.24 7.59
N PRO A 8 11.47 13.08 6.99
CA PRO A 8 11.79 14.39 7.56
C PRO A 8 10.60 15.36 7.52
N ASN A 9 9.60 15.10 6.67
CA ASN A 9 8.44 15.98 6.46
C ASN A 9 7.28 15.69 7.45
N ILE A 10 7.48 14.80 8.44
CA ILE A 10 6.40 14.32 9.32
C ILE A 10 5.63 15.44 10.04
N GLY A 11 6.32 16.50 10.49
CA GLY A 11 5.68 17.65 11.13
C GLY A 11 4.77 18.43 10.19
N GLU A 12 5.27 18.79 9.00
CA GLU A 12 4.52 19.50 7.97
C GLU A 12 3.26 18.73 7.53
N CYS A 13 3.39 17.42 7.29
CA CYS A 13 2.25 16.58 6.92
C CYS A 13 1.18 16.52 8.02
N TRP A 14 1.59 16.33 9.28
CA TRP A 14 0.66 16.21 10.41
C TRP A 14 -0.02 17.53 10.77
N GLU A 15 0.68 18.67 10.69
CA GLU A 15 0.08 20.00 10.82
C GLU A 15 -0.92 20.28 9.68
N GLY A 16 -0.67 19.76 8.48
CA GLY A 16 -1.62 19.76 7.36
C GLY A 16 -2.74 18.72 7.45
N GLY A 17 -2.90 18.01 8.58
CA GLY A 17 -3.95 17.01 8.79
C GLY A 17 -3.79 15.72 7.95
N THR A 18 -2.61 15.47 7.40
CA THR A 18 -2.32 14.33 6.51
C THR A 18 -1.36 13.34 7.17
N ALA A 19 -1.71 12.06 7.20
CA ALA A 19 -0.83 11.00 7.70
C ALA A 19 -0.89 9.76 6.80
N THR A 20 0.28 9.22 6.45
CA THR A 20 0.37 7.96 5.70
C THR A 20 0.64 6.81 6.67
N LEU A 21 -0.40 6.00 6.89
CA LEU A 21 -0.36 4.85 7.78
C LEU A 21 0.20 3.64 7.02
N MET A 22 0.83 2.70 7.74
CA MET A 22 1.31 1.45 7.14
C MET A 22 0.32 0.35 7.49
N LEU A 23 0.01 -0.48 6.50
CA LEU A 23 -0.86 -1.64 6.59
C LEU A 23 0.00 -2.89 6.46
N LEU A 24 -0.43 -4.01 7.07
CA LEU A 24 0.32 -5.29 7.12
C LEU A 24 1.59 -5.24 7.99
N GLY A 25 1.59 -4.40 9.02
CA GLY A 25 2.71 -4.24 9.95
C GLY A 25 3.92 -3.48 9.37
N ASP A 26 5.08 -3.62 10.02
CA ASP A 26 6.29 -2.81 9.78
C ASP A 26 7.38 -3.52 8.96
N THR A 27 7.10 -4.73 8.47
CA THR A 27 8.08 -5.66 7.92
C THR A 27 7.61 -6.23 6.58
N CYS A 28 8.30 -5.88 5.51
CA CYS A 28 7.96 -6.29 4.15
C CYS A 28 8.60 -7.63 3.76
N THR A 29 7.90 -8.40 2.92
CA THR A 29 8.46 -9.61 2.28
C THR A 29 9.35 -9.30 1.06
N ARG A 30 9.44 -8.04 0.62
CA ARG A 30 10.21 -7.58 -0.55
C ARG A 30 11.47 -6.80 -0.15
N GLY A 31 12.59 -7.14 -0.77
CA GLY A 31 13.91 -6.54 -0.49
C GLY A 31 14.28 -5.40 -1.43
N CYS A 32 13.48 -4.33 -1.49
CA CYS A 32 13.78 -3.15 -2.28
C CYS A 32 14.96 -2.36 -1.67
N LYS A 33 16.06 -2.17 -2.42
CA LYS A 33 17.34 -1.63 -1.89
C LYS A 33 17.30 -0.14 -1.49
N PHE A 34 16.27 0.58 -1.92
CA PHE A 34 16.03 1.98 -1.56
C PHE A 34 15.07 2.13 -0.37
N CYS A 35 14.42 1.03 0.06
CA CYS A 35 13.37 1.06 1.07
C CYS A 35 13.97 0.93 2.48
N ALA A 36 13.54 1.80 3.40
CA ALA A 36 14.00 1.78 4.80
C ALA A 36 13.24 0.77 5.69
N ILE A 37 12.20 0.13 5.16
CA ILE A 37 11.31 -0.78 5.89
C ILE A 37 12.01 -2.12 6.16
N LYS A 38 11.74 -2.71 7.33
CA LYS A 38 12.32 -3.99 7.75
C LYS A 38 11.97 -5.06 6.72
N THR A 39 12.91 -5.96 6.41
CA THR A 39 12.70 -7.02 5.41
C THR A 39 12.81 -8.39 6.07
N SER A 40 11.81 -9.25 5.90
CA SER A 40 11.83 -10.65 6.35
C SER A 40 11.17 -11.56 5.31
N SER A 41 11.72 -12.76 5.10
CA SER A 41 11.06 -13.79 4.28
C SER A 41 9.91 -14.50 5.01
N LYS A 42 9.76 -14.24 6.32
CA LYS A 42 8.68 -14.71 7.19
C LYS A 42 8.40 -13.62 8.24
N PRO A 43 7.67 -12.55 7.89
CA PRO A 43 7.20 -11.59 8.88
C PRO A 43 6.23 -12.27 9.88
N PRO A 44 5.95 -11.66 11.04
CA PRO A 44 4.79 -12.04 11.85
C PRO A 44 3.49 -11.95 11.02
N PRO A 45 2.45 -12.76 11.33
CA PRO A 45 1.16 -12.59 10.68
C PRO A 45 0.61 -11.17 10.98
N PRO A 46 -0.05 -10.51 10.00
CA PRO A 46 -0.75 -9.25 10.24
C PRO A 46 -1.81 -9.40 11.33
N ASP A 47 -2.18 -8.30 11.98
CA ASP A 47 -3.11 -8.34 13.10
C ASP A 47 -4.56 -8.58 12.59
N PRO A 48 -5.32 -9.58 13.06
CA PRO A 48 -6.68 -9.80 12.57
C PRO A 48 -7.70 -8.80 13.12
N MET A 49 -7.29 -7.95 14.06
CA MET A 49 -8.01 -6.75 14.50
C MET A 49 -7.32 -5.48 13.98
N GLU A 50 -6.27 -5.61 13.16
CA GLU A 50 -5.91 -4.56 12.21
C GLU A 50 -7.20 -4.07 11.49
N PRO A 51 -8.16 -4.88 10.96
CA PRO A 51 -9.50 -4.44 10.49
C PRO A 51 -10.30 -3.49 11.38
N GLN A 52 -9.85 -3.29 12.62
CA GLN A 52 -10.33 -2.30 13.55
C GLN A 52 -9.13 -1.72 14.38
N LYS A 53 -7.97 -1.35 13.77
CA LYS A 53 -6.88 -0.51 14.37
C LYS A 53 -6.49 0.85 13.71
N VAL A 54 -6.49 1.07 12.37
CA VAL A 54 -6.19 2.41 11.75
C VAL A 54 -7.30 3.49 11.69
N ALA A 55 -8.48 3.27 11.10
CA ALA A 55 -9.43 4.35 10.69
C ALA A 55 -10.52 4.81 11.69
N GLU A 56 -11.23 3.89 12.34
CA GLU A 56 -11.31 4.12 13.78
C GLU A 56 -9.93 3.82 14.34
N ALA A 57 -9.25 2.70 14.01
CA ALA A 57 -9.73 1.36 13.59
C ALA A 57 -10.02 0.87 12.11
N VAL A 58 -9.08 0.14 11.40
CA VAL A 58 -9.11 -0.49 10.01
C VAL A 58 -7.84 -1.28 9.50
N ALA A 59 -7.93 -2.37 8.67
CA ALA A 59 -6.89 -3.26 7.97
C ALA A 59 -7.32 -4.78 7.69
N GLN A 60 -6.42 -5.76 7.34
CA GLN A 60 -6.34 -7.29 7.53
C GLN A 60 -5.50 -8.19 6.50
N ASP A 61 -4.54 -9.04 6.95
CA ASP A 61 -3.97 -10.31 6.33
C ASP A 61 -2.96 -10.40 5.14
N ASP A 62 -2.08 -11.44 5.15
CA ASP A 62 -1.03 -11.78 4.14
C ASP A 62 -1.55 -12.82 3.12
N MET A 63 -2.04 -12.35 1.97
CA MET A 63 -3.08 -13.05 1.20
C MET A 63 -2.70 -13.50 -0.22
N PRO A 64 -3.43 -14.47 -0.81
CA PRO A 64 -3.33 -14.81 -2.23
C PRO A 64 -3.55 -13.63 -3.18
N ASP A 65 -4.33 -12.62 -2.75
CA ASP A 65 -4.57 -11.37 -3.49
C ASP A 65 -3.53 -10.27 -3.19
N GLY A 66 -2.47 -10.59 -2.44
CA GLY A 66 -1.40 -9.65 -2.08
C GLY A 66 -1.82 -8.52 -1.14
N GLY A 67 -2.93 -8.67 -0.41
CA GLY A 67 -3.46 -7.64 0.49
C GLY A 67 -4.53 -6.76 -0.15
N ALA A 68 -5.22 -7.20 -1.20
CA ALA A 68 -6.20 -6.33 -1.88
C ALA A 68 -7.52 -6.19 -1.11
N GLU A 69 -8.07 -7.28 -0.57
CA GLU A 69 -9.24 -7.24 0.32
C GLU A 69 -9.00 -6.34 1.53
N HIS A 70 -7.79 -6.43 2.10
CA HIS A 70 -7.30 -5.59 3.19
C HIS A 70 -7.53 -4.12 2.87
N PHE A 71 -6.90 -3.63 1.79
CA PHE A 71 -6.95 -2.23 1.38
C PHE A 71 -8.37 -1.80 0.97
N ALA A 72 -9.15 -2.70 0.36
CA ALA A 72 -10.53 -2.38 -0.01
C ALA A 72 -11.44 -2.21 1.22
N ARG A 73 -11.45 -3.18 2.16
CA ARG A 73 -12.27 -3.08 3.38
C ARG A 73 -11.83 -1.91 4.26
N THR A 74 -10.53 -1.63 4.26
CA THR A 74 -9.90 -0.45 4.86
C THR A 74 -10.54 0.85 4.40
N VAL A 75 -10.56 1.10 3.09
CA VAL A 75 -11.14 2.30 2.49
C VAL A 75 -12.64 2.39 2.78
N GLN A 76 -13.37 1.28 2.64
CA GLN A 76 -14.80 1.24 2.90
C GLN A 76 -15.14 1.66 4.33
N LEU A 77 -14.48 1.08 5.33
CA LEU A 77 -14.67 1.42 6.75
C LEU A 77 -14.27 2.88 7.08
N ILE A 78 -13.26 3.43 6.39
CA ILE A 78 -12.93 4.86 6.47
C ILE A 78 -14.11 5.69 5.96
N LYS A 79 -14.59 5.42 4.75
CA LYS A 79 -15.68 6.18 4.10
C LYS A 79 -17.02 6.00 4.82
N GLU A 80 -17.29 4.83 5.41
CA GLU A 80 -18.44 4.58 6.30
C GLU A 80 -18.43 5.53 7.52
N LYS A 81 -17.26 5.81 8.11
CA LYS A 81 -17.11 6.65 9.32
C LYS A 81 -16.91 8.13 9.03
N LYS A 82 -16.28 8.47 7.90
CA LYS A 82 -15.92 9.82 7.47
C LYS A 82 -16.07 9.94 5.94
N PRO A 83 -17.31 10.09 5.42
CA PRO A 83 -17.55 10.11 3.98
C PRO A 83 -16.74 11.19 3.22
N ASP A 84 -16.57 12.36 3.83
CA ASP A 84 -15.86 13.51 3.25
C ASP A 84 -14.33 13.41 3.35
N MET A 85 -13.78 12.41 4.06
CA MET A 85 -12.33 12.27 4.19
C MET A 85 -11.76 11.67 2.90
N LEU A 86 -10.78 12.36 2.30
CA LEU A 86 -10.07 11.87 1.14
C LEU A 86 -9.10 10.74 1.54
N VAL A 87 -9.05 9.68 0.74
CA VAL A 87 -8.26 8.47 0.97
C VAL A 87 -7.43 8.14 -0.28
N GLU A 88 -6.12 8.21 -0.13
CA GLU A 88 -5.16 7.69 -1.09
C GLU A 88 -4.68 6.30 -0.65
N CYS A 89 -4.60 5.35 -1.59
CA CYS A 89 -3.97 4.05 -1.37
C CYS A 89 -2.70 3.92 -2.22
N LEU A 90 -1.54 4.01 -1.59
CA LEU A 90 -0.26 3.62 -2.18
C LEU A 90 -0.09 2.09 -2.07
N VAL A 91 -0.32 1.38 -3.17
CA VAL A 91 -0.40 -0.08 -3.20
C VAL A 91 0.86 -0.78 -3.74
N SER A 92 0.98 -2.07 -3.42
CA SER A 92 1.91 -2.98 -4.10
C SER A 92 1.49 -3.21 -5.56
N ASP A 93 2.31 -3.94 -6.33
CA ASP A 93 1.94 -4.34 -7.70
C ASP A 93 1.00 -5.56 -7.77
N PHE A 94 0.64 -6.15 -6.62
CA PHE A 94 -0.17 -7.38 -6.51
C PHE A 94 0.27 -8.53 -7.44
N GLN A 95 1.55 -8.58 -7.82
CA GLN A 95 2.08 -9.52 -8.84
C GLN A 95 1.34 -9.45 -10.19
N GLY A 96 0.77 -8.29 -10.54
CA GLY A 96 -0.03 -8.08 -11.75
C GLY A 96 -1.45 -8.67 -11.69
N MET A 97 -1.93 -9.09 -10.52
CA MET A 97 -3.26 -9.70 -10.39
C MET A 97 -4.38 -8.68 -10.58
N ARG A 98 -5.03 -8.68 -11.76
CA ARG A 98 -6.13 -7.75 -12.10
C ARG A 98 -7.22 -7.68 -11.05
N SER A 99 -7.71 -8.81 -10.54
CA SER A 99 -8.76 -8.85 -9.52
C SER A 99 -8.36 -8.17 -8.20
N SER A 100 -7.06 -8.12 -7.88
CA SER A 100 -6.53 -7.41 -6.73
C SER A 100 -6.50 -5.89 -6.96
N VAL A 101 -6.06 -5.48 -8.16
CA VAL A 101 -6.06 -4.06 -8.57
C VAL A 101 -7.49 -3.50 -8.62
N GLU A 102 -8.40 -4.19 -9.30
CA GLU A 102 -9.81 -3.83 -9.46
C GLU A 102 -10.51 -3.72 -8.10
N ARG A 103 -10.27 -4.67 -7.19
CA ARG A 103 -10.83 -4.67 -5.84
C ARG A 103 -10.47 -3.43 -5.03
N VAL A 104 -9.21 -2.98 -5.11
CA VAL A 104 -8.79 -1.75 -4.41
C VAL A 104 -9.27 -0.50 -5.16
N ALA A 105 -9.19 -0.45 -6.50
CA ALA A 105 -9.68 0.67 -7.29
C ALA A 105 -11.19 0.94 -7.07
N CYS A 106 -12.00 -0.11 -7.00
CA CYS A 106 -13.44 -0.05 -6.77
C CYS A 106 -13.85 0.09 -5.30
N SER A 107 -12.91 0.28 -4.36
CA SER A 107 -13.20 0.35 -2.92
C SER A 107 -13.85 1.65 -2.44
N GLY A 108 -13.91 2.68 -3.30
CA GLY A 108 -14.38 4.03 -2.94
C GLY A 108 -13.27 4.99 -2.51
N LEU A 109 -12.01 4.68 -2.83
CA LEU A 109 -10.86 5.57 -2.65
C LEU A 109 -10.92 6.76 -3.61
N ASP A 110 -10.19 7.83 -3.28
CA ASP A 110 -10.14 9.05 -4.09
C ASP A 110 -8.90 9.06 -5.01
N VAL A 111 -7.79 8.45 -4.56
CA VAL A 111 -6.55 8.32 -5.33
C VAL A 111 -5.98 6.91 -5.22
N PHE A 112 -5.80 6.25 -6.37
CA PHE A 112 -5.05 5.00 -6.49
C PHE A 112 -3.60 5.34 -6.85
N ALA A 113 -2.64 5.01 -5.99
CA ALA A 113 -1.24 5.30 -6.21
C ALA A 113 -0.42 4.00 -6.29
N HIS A 114 0.48 3.91 -7.27
CA HIS A 114 1.46 2.84 -7.35
C HIS A 114 2.79 3.35 -7.89
N ASN A 115 3.86 3.20 -7.12
CA ASN A 115 5.17 3.71 -7.51
C ASN A 115 5.91 2.74 -8.45
N VAL A 116 6.28 3.26 -9.62
CA VAL A 116 7.22 2.61 -10.54
C VAL A 116 8.68 2.71 -10.03
N GLU A 117 8.95 3.68 -9.14
CA GLU A 117 10.20 3.98 -8.43
C GLU A 117 11.39 4.44 -9.28
N THR A 118 11.62 3.83 -10.44
CA THR A 118 12.80 4.13 -11.25
C THR A 118 12.63 3.78 -12.73
N VAL A 119 13.59 4.18 -13.56
CA VAL A 119 13.63 3.90 -15.00
C VAL A 119 13.86 2.40 -15.29
N PRO A 120 13.43 1.87 -16.46
CA PRO A 120 13.50 0.43 -16.77
C PRO A 120 14.90 -0.17 -16.58
N ARG A 121 15.93 0.57 -17.03
CA ARG A 121 17.35 0.19 -16.92
C ARG A 121 17.83 -0.05 -15.49
N LEU A 122 17.22 0.60 -14.49
CA LEU A 122 17.61 0.48 -13.08
C LEU A 122 16.68 -0.44 -12.27
N SER A 123 15.45 -0.66 -12.71
CA SER A 123 14.44 -1.45 -11.99
C SER A 123 14.97 -2.80 -11.48
N PRO A 124 15.64 -3.66 -12.29
CA PRO A 124 16.14 -4.97 -11.84
C PRO A 124 17.27 -4.89 -10.79
N PHE A 125 17.92 -3.74 -10.64
CA PHE A 125 19.06 -3.56 -9.75
C PHE A 125 18.67 -3.00 -8.38
N VAL A 126 17.54 -2.28 -8.28
CA VAL A 126 17.13 -1.55 -7.05
C VAL A 126 15.80 -2.02 -6.47
N ARG A 127 14.87 -2.53 -7.28
CA ARG A 127 13.58 -3.10 -6.81
C ARG A 127 13.74 -4.60 -6.53
N ASP A 128 12.81 -5.19 -5.79
CA ASP A 128 12.75 -6.64 -5.61
C ASP A 128 12.53 -7.35 -6.96
N ARG A 129 13.17 -8.50 -7.17
CA ARG A 129 13.09 -9.28 -8.42
C ARG A 129 11.69 -9.70 -8.86
N ARG A 130 10.68 -9.63 -7.97
CA ARG A 130 9.26 -9.89 -8.27
C ARG A 130 8.52 -8.68 -8.86
N ALA A 131 9.14 -7.50 -8.85
CA ALA A 131 8.61 -6.28 -9.44
C ALA A 131 9.33 -5.97 -10.76
N SER A 132 8.59 -5.70 -11.83
CA SER A 132 9.11 -5.15 -13.09
C SER A 132 8.57 -3.75 -13.35
N PHE A 133 9.21 -3.03 -14.26
CA PHE A 133 8.75 -1.70 -14.69
C PHE A 133 7.41 -1.82 -15.43
N GLU A 134 7.31 -2.84 -16.29
CA GLU A 134 6.16 -3.16 -17.14
C GLU A 134 4.94 -3.55 -16.29
N GLN A 135 5.13 -4.39 -15.27
CA GLN A 135 4.07 -4.79 -14.33
C GLN A 135 3.52 -3.57 -13.57
N SER A 136 4.39 -2.66 -13.12
CA SER A 136 3.96 -1.43 -12.46
C SER A 136 3.15 -0.50 -13.37
N LEU A 137 3.51 -0.40 -14.66
CA LEU A 137 2.68 0.34 -15.63
C LEU A 137 1.34 -0.36 -15.91
N GLN A 138 1.33 -1.69 -15.98
CA GLN A 138 0.10 -2.47 -16.16
C GLN A 138 -0.87 -2.31 -14.98
N VAL A 139 -0.37 -2.29 -13.73
CA VAL A 139 -1.18 -2.03 -12.53
C VAL A 139 -1.84 -0.66 -12.59
N LEU A 140 -1.11 0.39 -12.96
CA LEU A 140 -1.66 1.74 -13.13
C LEU A 140 -2.70 1.82 -14.26
N ALA A 141 -2.49 1.09 -15.36
CA ALA A 141 -3.46 1.01 -16.45
C ALA A 141 -4.74 0.28 -16.02
N MET A 142 -4.61 -0.89 -15.38
CA MET A 142 -5.73 -1.67 -14.84
C MET A 142 -6.55 -0.89 -13.81
N ALA A 143 -5.92 -0.06 -12.99
CA ALA A 143 -6.61 0.79 -12.01
C ALA A 143 -7.38 1.96 -12.64
N LYS A 144 -7.18 2.25 -13.93
CA LYS A 144 -7.92 3.29 -14.65
C LYS A 144 -9.12 2.73 -15.45
N GLU A 145 -9.06 1.48 -15.87
CA GLU A 145 -10.13 0.81 -16.64
C GLU A 145 -11.46 0.74 -15.88
#